data_AF-A0A8H3ALC6-F1
#
_entry.id   AF-A0A8H3ALC6-F1
#
_cell.length_a   1.000
_cell.length_b   1.000
_cell.length_c   1.000
_cell.angle_alpha   90.00
_cell.angle_beta   90.00
_cell.angle_gamma   90.00
#
_symmetry.space_group_name_H-M   'P 1'
#
loop_
_entity.id
_entity.type
_entity.pdbx_description
1 polymer ?
#
loop_
_entity_poly.entity_id
_entity_poly.type
_entity_poly.pdbx_seq_one_letter_code
_entity_poly.pdbx_strand_id
1 'polypeptide(L)'
;MPSNTRPLTIILNANQSKRTIYLLSLDAPTPHSLILAEARNKFRLKSLSQIYLKGGALFSPDQTLHLDVREVWVSKGEPYVGKDAPAPGVMGANAASPEVRVDVIAEESYVDPEAVKQLKAVARLEGVAAAIGMPDLHPGNRFPIGCAIAAHGVYPALIGTDVGCGIALYRLAATPSRFLPSKIASRLRGLDDPWDGDVSAWLAERGILKESEFDKPSLGTVGAGNHFAEICVVEEVKDDEACERIGVRNGVVYLLVHTGSRGLGKSILEAHSQANSNPFYPEGSPELSTYLEEHDYAVQWAVANRDLVAYRIASCLGLTLEDNDETEHTESRPIMPEKLVDVTHNSVTRHTLSVGDQEAQDLWVHRKGAAPADMGVAPCPGSRGDFSWLLQPVGDGNDNAHSLAHGAGRLHPRGAATLRKNIPGSTTSLGSEVVCTDSALMIEERPEAYKGVQAVVDDLEKRGCARGIAKLRPIVTYKVRSEVTKK
;
A
#
# COMPACT_ATOMS: atom_id res chain seq x y z
N MET A 1 35.05 3.49 49.86
CA MET A 1 35.75 4.13 48.73
C MET A 1 34.73 4.95 47.95
N PRO A 2 35.03 6.18 47.50
CA PRO A 2 34.10 6.90 46.65
C PRO A 2 33.84 6.06 45.39
N SER A 3 32.57 5.76 45.10
CA SER A 3 32.20 4.96 43.92
C SER A 3 32.75 5.65 42.68
N ASN A 4 33.69 5.00 41.99
CA ASN A 4 34.37 5.51 40.81
C ASN A 4 33.34 5.58 39.68
N THR A 5 32.64 6.71 39.57
CA THR A 5 31.50 6.88 38.65
C THR A 5 31.70 8.11 37.78
N ARG A 6 31.16 8.06 36.56
CA ARG A 6 31.17 9.21 35.64
C ARG A 6 29.76 9.51 35.11
N PRO A 7 29.41 10.79 34.94
CA PRO A 7 28.14 11.16 34.33
C PRO A 7 28.15 10.87 32.82
N LEU A 8 27.03 10.34 32.33
CA LEU A 8 26.70 10.15 30.92
C LEU A 8 25.35 10.82 30.66
N THR A 9 25.29 11.70 29.66
CA THR A 9 24.02 12.28 29.22
C THR A 9 23.35 11.37 28.20
N ILE A 10 22.12 10.94 28.48
CA ILE A 10 21.29 10.15 27.57
C ILE A 10 20.25 11.09 26.96
N ILE A 11 20.22 11.15 25.62
CA ILE A 11 19.37 12.06 24.84
C ILE A 11 18.37 11.22 24.04
N LEU A 12 17.10 11.63 24.01
CA LEU A 12 16.12 10.96 23.17
C LEU A 12 16.34 11.36 21.69
N ASN A 13 16.59 10.39 20.82
CA ASN A 13 16.95 10.66 19.43
C ASN A 13 15.86 11.46 18.69
N ALA A 14 14.61 11.00 18.70
CA ALA A 14 13.48 11.70 18.09
C ALA A 14 13.14 13.07 18.73
N ASN A 15 13.66 13.39 19.92
CA ASN A 15 13.43 14.69 20.56
C ASN A 15 14.64 15.12 21.42
N GLN A 16 15.54 15.86 20.78
CA GLN A 16 16.85 16.30 21.30
C GLN A 16 16.78 17.22 22.53
N SER A 17 15.58 17.74 22.86
CA SER A 17 15.33 18.51 24.08
C SER A 17 15.15 17.64 25.32
N LYS A 18 14.78 16.36 25.15
CA LYS A 18 14.62 15.42 26.27
C LYS A 18 15.94 14.73 26.58
N ARG A 19 16.48 14.99 27.77
CA ARG A 19 17.77 14.48 28.24
C ARG A 19 17.68 14.01 29.69
N THR A 20 18.49 13.04 30.06
CA THR A 20 18.68 12.60 31.45
C THR A 20 20.14 12.27 31.69
N ILE A 21 20.58 12.33 32.95
CA ILE A 21 21.95 11.97 33.35
C ILE A 21 21.93 10.58 34.00
N TYR A 22 22.85 9.72 33.60
CA TYR A 22 23.10 8.41 34.19
C TYR A 22 24.53 8.36 34.75
N LEU A 23 24.70 7.87 35.97
CA LEU A 23 26.01 7.71 36.61
C LEU A 23 26.54 6.30 36.31
N LEU A 24 27.48 6.21 35.35
CA LEU A 24 28.14 4.96 34.99
C LEU A 24 29.19 4.59 36.03
N SER A 25 29.20 3.34 36.48
CA SER A 25 30.31 2.78 37.26
C SER A 25 31.50 2.50 36.35
N LEU A 26 32.70 2.90 36.76
CA LEU A 26 33.97 2.62 36.07
C LEU A 26 34.53 1.23 36.41
N ASP A 27 34.00 0.60 37.47
CA ASP A 27 34.49 -0.68 37.98
C ASP A 27 33.69 -1.88 37.42
N ALA A 28 32.73 -1.64 36.50
CA ALA A 28 31.88 -2.66 35.91
C ALA A 28 31.77 -2.48 34.37
N PRO A 29 31.76 -3.58 33.58
CA PRO A 29 31.49 -3.49 32.16
C PRO A 29 30.07 -2.94 31.97
N THR A 30 29.96 -1.79 31.30
CA THR A 30 28.67 -1.10 31.12
C THR A 30 28.07 -1.47 29.77
N PRO A 31 27.15 -2.44 29.71
CA PRO A 31 26.91 -3.15 28.47
C PRO A 31 25.53 -2.77 27.97
N HIS A 32 25.38 -1.63 27.30
CA HIS A 32 24.21 -1.26 26.47
C HIS A 32 22.80 -1.33 27.11
N SER A 33 22.34 -2.52 27.51
CA SER A 33 21.15 -2.83 28.31
C SER A 33 20.87 -1.90 29.49
N LEU A 34 21.88 -1.52 30.29
CA LEU A 34 21.70 -0.63 31.44
C LEU A 34 21.32 0.80 31.02
N ILE A 35 21.96 1.31 29.96
CA ILE A 35 21.66 2.62 29.39
C ILE A 35 20.24 2.61 28.82
N LEU A 36 19.84 1.55 28.12
CA LEU A 36 18.47 1.39 27.63
C LEU A 36 17.46 1.26 28.76
N ALA A 37 17.75 0.51 29.83
CA ALA A 37 16.86 0.36 30.97
C ALA A 37 16.60 1.70 31.67
N GLU A 38 17.67 2.46 31.92
CA GLU A 38 17.56 3.81 32.50
C GLU A 38 16.75 4.73 31.59
N ALA A 39 17.06 4.75 30.29
CA ALA A 39 16.36 5.58 29.33
C ALA A 39 14.86 5.22 29.20
N ARG A 40 14.52 3.93 29.16
CA ARG A 40 13.13 3.44 29.11
C ARG A 40 12.35 3.89 30.34
N ASN A 41 12.98 3.83 31.51
CA ASN A 41 12.39 4.29 32.77
C ASN A 41 12.17 5.82 32.76
N LYS A 42 13.23 6.59 32.50
CA LYS A 42 13.19 8.06 32.56
C LYS A 42 12.30 8.69 31.49
N PHE A 43 12.31 8.17 30.28
CA PHE A 43 11.48 8.67 29.18
C PHE A 43 10.09 8.04 29.10
N ARG A 44 9.80 7.01 29.92
CA ARG A 44 8.56 6.22 29.90
C ARG A 44 8.27 5.63 28.50
N LEU A 45 9.31 5.13 27.83
CA LEU A 45 9.23 4.57 26.46
C LEU A 45 9.83 3.17 26.43
N LYS A 46 8.98 2.13 26.45
CA LYS A 46 9.44 0.73 26.46
C LYS A 46 10.12 0.28 25.16
N SER A 47 9.80 0.93 24.04
CA SER A 47 10.25 0.54 22.69
C SER A 47 11.67 0.99 22.33
N LEU A 48 12.40 1.68 23.21
CA LEU A 48 13.78 2.10 22.93
C LEU A 48 14.68 0.87 22.81
N SER A 49 15.41 0.72 21.71
CA SER A 49 16.15 -0.50 21.36
C SER A 49 17.57 -0.24 20.88
N GLN A 50 17.87 0.98 20.41
CA GLN A 50 19.18 1.33 19.85
C GLN A 50 19.84 2.47 20.61
N ILE A 51 21.17 2.46 20.63
CA ILE A 51 22.01 3.54 21.15
C ILE A 51 22.94 4.01 20.04
N TYR A 52 23.00 5.33 19.84
CA TYR A 52 23.96 5.98 18.95
C TYR A 52 24.98 6.77 19.77
N LEU A 53 26.22 6.77 19.29
CA LEU A 53 27.27 7.70 19.71
C LEU A 53 27.12 9.03 18.98
N LYS A 54 27.85 10.04 19.46
CA LYS A 54 27.98 11.32 18.75
C LYS A 54 28.49 11.05 17.33
N GLY A 55 27.82 11.59 16.31
CA GLY A 55 28.14 11.29 14.91
C GLY A 55 27.43 10.06 14.33
N GLY A 56 26.47 9.45 15.05
CA GLY A 56 25.54 8.48 14.48
C GLY A 56 26.03 7.04 14.36
N ALA A 57 27.21 6.70 14.88
CA ALA A 57 27.65 5.31 14.99
C ALA A 57 26.78 4.54 15.99
N LEU A 58 26.32 3.34 15.61
CA LEU A 58 25.61 2.44 16.51
C LEU A 58 26.57 1.90 17.58
N PHE A 59 26.13 1.96 18.83
CA PHE A 59 26.82 1.33 19.94
C PHE A 59 26.25 -0.07 20.13
N SER A 60 27.02 -1.10 19.81
CA SER A 60 26.55 -2.50 19.86
C SER A 60 26.57 -3.08 21.28
N PRO A 61 25.74 -4.10 21.59
CA PRO A 61 25.68 -4.71 22.93
C PRO A 61 26.99 -5.31 23.44
N ASP A 62 27.87 -5.71 22.53
CA ASP A 62 29.19 -6.32 22.77
C ASP A 62 30.32 -5.28 22.90
N GLN A 63 30.06 -4.01 22.61
CA GLN A 63 31.06 -2.94 22.70
C GLN A 63 31.15 -2.36 24.12
N THR A 64 32.38 -1.99 24.53
CA THR A 64 32.62 -1.21 25.74
C THR A 64 32.55 0.28 25.41
N LEU A 65 31.76 1.04 26.18
CA LEU A 65 31.64 2.48 25.95
C LEU A 65 32.93 3.19 26.37
N HIS A 66 33.63 3.81 25.41
CA HIS A 66 34.90 4.50 25.65
C HIS A 66 34.74 5.64 26.69
N LEU A 67 35.80 5.90 27.47
CA LEU A 67 35.75 6.77 28.66
C LEU A 67 35.50 8.25 28.34
N ASP A 68 35.84 8.68 27.14
CA ASP A 68 35.66 10.04 26.63
C ASP A 68 34.21 10.34 26.19
N VAL A 69 33.37 9.32 25.98
CA VAL A 69 31.99 9.49 25.53
C VAL A 69 31.14 10.09 26.66
N ARG A 70 30.75 11.36 26.50
CA ARG A 70 29.92 12.08 27.48
C ARG A 70 28.43 12.06 27.19
N GLU A 71 28.05 11.76 25.94
CA GLU A 71 26.66 11.81 25.46
C GLU A 71 26.35 10.61 24.57
N VAL A 72 25.13 10.10 24.68
CA VAL A 72 24.58 9.06 23.81
C VAL A 72 23.13 9.35 23.46
N TRP A 73 22.67 8.80 22.33
CA TRP A 73 21.31 8.98 21.84
C TRP A 73 20.57 7.66 21.81
N VAL A 74 19.39 7.60 22.42
CA VAL A 74 18.55 6.40 22.44
C VAL A 74 17.42 6.52 21.43
N SER A 75 17.18 5.45 20.68
CA SER A 75 16.24 5.41 19.56
C SER A 75 15.31 4.19 19.66
N LYS A 76 14.12 4.28 19.06
CA LYS A 76 13.20 3.14 18.89
C LYS A 76 13.54 2.30 17.65
N GLY A 77 14.57 2.69 16.90
CA GLY A 77 14.93 2.13 15.60
C GLY A 77 15.04 3.19 14.49
N GLU A 78 14.65 4.44 14.76
CA GLU A 78 14.84 5.55 13.82
C GLU A 78 16.33 5.97 13.71
N PRO A 79 16.80 6.39 12.51
CA PRO A 79 18.18 6.85 12.31
C PRO A 79 18.59 8.02 13.21
N TYR A 80 19.89 8.16 13.48
CA TYR A 80 20.44 9.26 14.26
C TYR A 80 20.10 10.64 13.68
N VAL A 81 19.57 11.55 14.50
CA VAL A 81 19.20 12.93 14.10
C VAL A 81 19.88 14.03 14.94
N GLY A 82 21.00 13.70 15.61
CA GLY A 82 21.77 14.68 16.39
C GLY A 82 22.45 15.74 15.52
N LYS A 83 22.91 16.83 16.14
CA LYS A 83 23.49 18.01 15.44
C LYS A 83 24.69 17.68 14.54
N ASP A 84 25.39 16.58 14.82
CA ASP A 84 26.54 16.11 14.05
C ASP A 84 26.20 14.85 13.24
N ALA A 85 24.93 14.66 12.86
CA ALA A 85 24.54 13.56 12.00
C ALA A 85 25.38 13.63 10.73
N PRO A 86 26.10 12.56 10.35
CA PRO A 86 26.85 12.55 9.12
C PRO A 86 25.87 12.88 7.99
N ALA A 87 26.25 13.81 7.14
CA ALA A 87 25.58 13.94 5.85
C ALA A 87 25.54 12.54 5.23
N PRO A 88 24.40 12.08 4.67
CA PRO A 88 24.30 10.71 4.17
C PRO A 88 25.40 10.48 3.12
N GLY A 89 26.39 9.64 3.45
CA GLY A 89 27.42 9.12 2.56
C GLY A 89 28.55 10.08 2.17
N VAL A 90 29.69 10.01 2.89
CA VAL A 90 31.01 10.10 2.25
C VAL A 90 31.90 9.00 2.83
N MET A 91 31.89 7.85 2.18
CA MET A 91 33.07 6.98 2.11
C MET A 91 33.30 6.67 0.63
N GLY A 92 34.44 7.14 0.11
CA GLY A 92 34.92 6.83 -1.23
C GLY A 92 34.40 7.72 -2.36
N ALA A 93 34.77 9.01 -2.37
CA ALA A 93 34.70 9.79 -3.60
C ALA A 93 35.81 9.32 -4.57
N ASN A 94 35.48 8.39 -5.46
CA ASN A 94 36.06 8.31 -6.81
C ASN A 94 35.21 7.39 -7.70
N ALA A 95 33.99 7.83 -7.98
CA ALA A 95 33.26 7.64 -9.23
C ALA A 95 32.13 8.67 -9.21
N ALA A 96 31.89 9.41 -10.30
CA ALA A 96 30.72 10.27 -10.39
C ALA A 96 29.48 9.42 -10.13
N SER A 97 28.77 9.66 -9.02
CA SER A 97 27.52 8.96 -8.75
C SER A 97 26.55 9.32 -9.89
N PRO A 98 25.94 8.34 -10.56
CA PRO A 98 24.96 8.64 -11.60
C PRO A 98 23.84 9.50 -11.02
N GLU A 99 23.42 10.50 -11.79
CA GLU A 99 22.38 11.44 -11.36
C GLU A 99 21.05 10.68 -11.16
N VAL A 100 20.53 10.65 -9.93
CA VAL A 100 19.25 10.00 -9.63
C VAL A 100 18.11 10.92 -10.05
N ARG A 101 17.22 10.43 -10.92
CA ARG A 101 16.02 11.17 -11.34
C ARG A 101 15.00 11.22 -10.20
N VAL A 102 14.59 12.42 -9.78
CA VAL A 102 13.48 12.60 -8.83
C VAL A 102 12.47 13.54 -9.43
N ASP A 103 11.21 13.10 -9.49
CA ASP A 103 10.13 13.87 -10.11
C ASP A 103 8.80 13.62 -9.39
N VAL A 104 7.88 14.58 -9.48
CA VAL A 104 6.52 14.47 -8.95
C VAL A 104 5.57 14.95 -10.04
N ILE A 105 4.73 14.03 -10.51
CA ILE A 105 3.69 14.28 -11.52
C ILE A 105 2.47 14.83 -10.79
N ALA A 106 2.52 16.09 -10.35
CA ALA A 106 1.40 16.77 -9.71
C ALA A 106 1.52 18.29 -9.90
N GLU A 107 0.51 18.89 -10.51
CA GLU A 107 0.37 20.35 -10.65
C GLU A 107 -0.93 20.84 -9.99
N GLU A 108 -2.04 20.14 -10.23
CA GLU A 108 -3.37 20.41 -9.67
C GLU A 108 -3.58 19.69 -8.34
N SER A 109 -3.08 18.46 -8.21
CA SER A 109 -3.22 17.65 -7.01
C SER A 109 -2.35 18.20 -5.88
N TYR A 110 -2.94 18.39 -4.69
CA TYR A 110 -2.16 18.72 -3.50
C TYR A 110 -1.21 17.57 -3.14
N VAL A 111 0.08 17.86 -2.99
CA VAL A 111 1.09 16.91 -2.51
C VAL A 111 1.64 17.37 -1.17
N ASP A 112 1.57 16.48 -0.17
CA ASP A 112 2.09 16.78 1.16
C ASP A 112 3.62 16.92 1.14
N PRO A 113 4.21 17.99 1.70
CA PRO A 113 5.66 18.17 1.75
C PRO A 113 6.43 17.02 2.42
N GLU A 114 5.83 16.33 3.40
CA GLU A 114 6.45 15.16 4.03
C GLU A 114 6.54 13.99 3.04
N ALA A 115 5.56 13.83 2.14
CA ALA A 115 5.62 12.80 1.10
C ALA A 115 6.77 13.07 0.12
N VAL A 116 6.98 14.32 -0.28
CA VAL A 116 8.11 14.74 -1.14
C VAL A 116 9.44 14.48 -0.43
N LYS A 117 9.51 14.77 0.87
CA LYS A 117 10.70 14.49 1.68
C LYS A 117 10.99 12.98 1.77
N GLN A 118 9.95 12.16 1.97
CA GLN A 118 10.07 10.71 1.96
C GLN A 118 10.55 10.19 0.59
N LEU A 119 10.00 10.72 -0.51
CA LEU A 119 10.42 10.37 -1.88
C LEU A 119 11.90 10.71 -2.12
N LYS A 120 12.33 11.91 -1.74
CA LYS A 120 13.74 12.34 -1.83
C LYS A 120 14.68 11.53 -0.93
N ALA A 121 14.18 10.99 0.18
CA ALA A 121 14.96 10.09 1.02
C ALA A 121 15.12 8.71 0.37
N VAL A 122 14.07 8.19 -0.27
CA VAL A 122 14.13 6.95 -1.06
C VAL A 122 15.10 7.08 -2.23
N ALA A 123 15.11 8.22 -2.91
CA ALA A 123 16.06 8.50 -4.00
C ALA A 123 17.55 8.45 -3.58
N ARG A 124 17.86 8.45 -2.29
CA ARG A 124 19.23 8.35 -1.77
C ARG A 124 19.61 6.93 -1.34
N LEU A 125 18.70 5.97 -1.48
CA LEU A 125 18.99 4.57 -1.19
C LEU A 125 19.94 3.99 -2.26
N GLU A 126 20.68 2.97 -1.85
CA GLU A 126 21.61 2.26 -2.73
C GLU A 126 20.88 1.69 -3.95
N GLY A 127 21.51 1.81 -5.13
CA GLY A 127 20.99 1.25 -6.38
C GLY A 127 19.78 1.97 -6.97
N VAL A 128 19.16 2.96 -6.28
CA VAL A 128 18.03 3.73 -6.82
C VAL A 128 18.51 4.64 -7.95
N ALA A 129 17.86 4.53 -9.10
CA ALA A 129 18.14 5.33 -10.29
C ALA A 129 17.04 6.36 -10.57
N ALA A 130 15.79 6.05 -10.22
CA ALA A 130 14.69 7.01 -10.31
C ALA A 130 13.66 6.86 -9.17
N ALA A 131 13.10 7.97 -8.71
CA ALA A 131 12.01 8.02 -7.75
C ALA A 131 10.93 9.00 -8.25
N ILE A 132 9.81 8.46 -8.71
CA ILE A 132 8.72 9.22 -9.33
C ILE A 132 7.49 9.19 -8.42
N GLY A 133 7.03 10.36 -8.00
CA GLY A 133 5.77 10.55 -7.31
C GLY A 133 4.62 10.71 -8.30
N MET A 134 3.56 9.94 -8.12
CA MET A 134 2.29 10.08 -8.85
C MET A 134 1.45 11.21 -8.23
N PRO A 135 0.38 11.70 -8.90
CA PRO A 135 -0.42 12.81 -8.36
C PRO A 135 -1.10 12.48 -7.01
N ASP A 136 -1.33 11.19 -6.75
CA ASP A 136 -1.85 10.66 -5.48
C ASP A 136 -0.79 10.50 -4.38
N LEU A 137 0.45 10.99 -4.60
CA LEU A 137 1.56 10.93 -3.64
C LEU A 137 1.17 11.50 -2.27
N HIS A 138 1.36 10.71 -1.22
CA HIS A 138 1.07 11.11 0.16
C HIS A 138 1.97 10.39 1.19
N PRO A 139 2.07 10.91 2.43
CA PRO A 139 2.98 10.34 3.43
C PRO A 139 2.52 8.95 3.84
N GLY A 140 3.43 7.99 3.83
CA GLY A 140 3.23 6.68 4.45
C GLY A 140 3.92 6.61 5.82
N ASN A 141 3.76 5.48 6.51
CA ASN A 141 4.39 5.26 7.82
C ASN A 141 5.93 5.32 7.79
N ARG A 142 6.54 4.97 6.64
CA ARG A 142 8.00 4.92 6.45
C ARG A 142 8.43 5.46 5.09
N PHE A 143 7.80 4.93 4.05
CA PHE A 143 8.00 5.32 2.66
C PHE A 143 6.69 5.90 2.13
N PRO A 144 6.75 6.80 1.13
CA PRO A 144 5.54 7.41 0.61
C PRO A 144 4.67 6.36 -0.08
N ILE A 145 3.42 6.72 -0.34
CA ILE A 145 2.46 5.95 -1.14
C ILE A 145 2.07 6.84 -2.31
N GLY A 146 1.79 6.26 -3.49
CA GLY A 146 1.61 7.02 -4.72
C GLY A 146 2.95 7.25 -5.42
N CYS A 147 3.81 6.23 -5.48
CA CYS A 147 5.13 6.37 -6.11
C CYS A 147 5.61 5.09 -6.81
N ALA A 148 6.48 5.31 -7.80
CA ALA A 148 7.24 4.29 -8.51
C ALA A 148 8.74 4.55 -8.34
N ILE A 149 9.50 3.53 -7.90
CA ILE A 149 10.93 3.63 -7.61
C ILE A 149 11.70 2.63 -8.47
N ALA A 150 12.51 3.12 -9.39
CA ALA A 150 13.35 2.29 -10.25
C ALA A 150 14.75 2.12 -9.64
N ALA A 151 15.20 0.88 -9.48
CA ALA A 151 16.49 0.56 -8.85
C ALA A 151 17.16 -0.69 -9.46
N HIS A 152 18.47 -0.83 -9.25
CA HIS A 152 19.30 -1.95 -9.72
C HIS A 152 19.16 -3.24 -8.86
N GLY A 153 18.15 -3.29 -8.00
CA GLY A 153 17.86 -4.38 -7.10
C GLY A 153 16.56 -4.08 -6.36
N VAL A 154 16.17 -4.95 -5.43
CA VAL A 154 14.86 -4.89 -4.79
C VAL A 154 14.93 -4.54 -3.30
N TYR A 155 14.02 -3.66 -2.87
CA TYR A 155 13.71 -3.37 -1.49
C TYR A 155 12.27 -3.81 -1.17
N PRO A 156 12.07 -4.93 -0.45
CA PRO A 156 10.73 -5.40 -0.07
C PRO A 156 9.88 -4.33 0.62
N ALA A 157 10.51 -3.51 1.46
CA ALA A 157 9.82 -2.50 2.24
C ALA A 157 9.31 -1.31 1.40
N LEU A 158 9.86 -1.09 0.20
CA LEU A 158 9.35 -0.08 -0.74
C LEU A 158 8.01 -0.49 -1.37
N ILE A 159 7.69 -1.78 -1.42
CA ILE A 159 6.39 -2.30 -1.89
C ILE A 159 5.35 -2.23 -0.77
N GLY A 160 5.77 -2.53 0.46
CA GLY A 160 4.94 -2.43 1.67
C GLY A 160 4.32 -3.75 2.11
N THR A 161 3.47 -3.68 3.14
CA THR A 161 2.93 -4.87 3.85
C THR A 161 1.83 -5.60 3.08
N ASP A 162 1.35 -5.05 1.97
CA ASP A 162 0.23 -5.62 1.21
C ASP A 162 0.66 -5.79 -0.25
N VAL A 163 1.67 -6.63 -0.45
CA VAL A 163 2.09 -7.11 -1.78
C VAL A 163 0.88 -7.70 -2.48
N GLY A 164 0.69 -7.40 -3.76
CA GLY A 164 -0.46 -7.89 -4.51
C GLY A 164 -1.74 -7.07 -4.32
N CYS A 165 -1.75 -6.04 -3.45
CA CYS A 165 -2.86 -5.09 -3.38
C CYS A 165 -3.14 -4.54 -4.78
N GLY A 166 -4.39 -4.66 -5.20
CA GLY A 166 -4.79 -4.43 -6.57
C GLY A 166 -6.27 -4.09 -6.68
N ILE A 167 -6.66 -3.63 -7.86
CA ILE A 167 -8.02 -3.29 -8.20
C ILE A 167 -8.41 -4.04 -9.48
N ALA A 168 -9.49 -4.80 -9.42
CA ALA A 168 -10.06 -5.47 -10.57
C ALA A 168 -11.46 -4.94 -10.88
N LEU A 169 -11.79 -4.82 -12.17
CA LEU A 169 -13.09 -4.45 -12.68
C LEU A 169 -13.76 -5.67 -13.29
N TYR A 170 -14.97 -5.98 -12.82
CA TYR A 170 -15.78 -7.07 -13.33
C TYR A 170 -17.09 -6.53 -13.91
N ARG A 171 -17.59 -7.18 -14.96
CA ARG A 171 -18.94 -6.98 -15.46
C ARG A 171 -19.89 -7.90 -14.70
N LEU A 172 -20.95 -7.33 -14.13
CA LEU A 172 -22.04 -8.10 -13.54
C LEU A 172 -23.11 -8.34 -14.62
N ALA A 173 -23.62 -9.58 -14.71
CA ALA A 173 -24.72 -9.96 -15.60
C ALA A 173 -26.07 -9.42 -15.06
N ALA A 174 -26.18 -8.10 -14.93
CA ALA A 174 -27.30 -7.46 -14.25
C ALA A 174 -27.62 -6.07 -14.82
N THR A 175 -28.90 -5.67 -14.77
CA THR A 175 -29.38 -4.40 -15.32
C THR A 175 -29.55 -3.33 -14.25
N PRO A 176 -29.10 -2.06 -14.44
CA PRO A 176 -29.15 -1.01 -13.41
C PRO A 176 -30.53 -0.73 -12.80
N SER A 177 -31.62 -0.90 -13.55
CA SER A 177 -32.99 -0.69 -13.06
C SER A 177 -33.41 -1.64 -11.92
N ARG A 178 -32.69 -2.76 -11.75
CA ARG A 178 -32.91 -3.72 -10.64
C ARG A 178 -32.16 -3.32 -9.36
N PHE A 179 -31.32 -2.28 -9.41
CA PHE A 179 -30.34 -1.95 -8.39
C PHE A 179 -30.78 -0.74 -7.54
N LEU A 180 -31.64 -1.00 -6.55
CA LEU A 180 -31.89 -0.05 -5.46
C LEU A 180 -30.72 -0.11 -4.46
N PRO A 181 -29.95 0.97 -4.23
CA PRO A 181 -28.76 0.97 -3.37
C PRO A 181 -28.97 0.31 -2.01
N SER A 182 -30.04 0.69 -1.30
CA SER A 182 -30.35 0.13 0.03
C SER A 182 -30.65 -1.37 0.02
N LYS A 183 -31.35 -1.86 -1.02
CA LYS A 183 -31.66 -3.29 -1.18
C LYS A 183 -30.40 -4.11 -1.45
N ILE A 184 -29.53 -3.61 -2.32
CA ILE A 184 -28.22 -4.25 -2.59
C ILE A 184 -27.37 -4.26 -1.33
N ALA A 185 -27.24 -3.11 -0.68
CA ALA A 185 -26.48 -2.96 0.55
C ALA A 185 -26.97 -3.94 1.62
N SER A 186 -28.28 -4.23 1.68
CA SER A 186 -28.86 -5.22 2.59
C SER A 186 -28.56 -6.69 2.23
N ARG A 187 -28.12 -6.97 1.02
CA ARG A 187 -27.78 -8.33 0.55
C ARG A 187 -26.31 -8.68 0.72
N LEU A 188 -25.42 -7.69 0.74
CA LEU A 188 -23.99 -7.91 0.94
C LEU A 188 -23.73 -8.31 2.40
N ARG A 189 -23.58 -9.62 2.65
CA ARG A 189 -23.37 -10.26 3.96
C ARG A 189 -22.19 -11.23 3.86
N GLY A 190 -21.53 -11.51 4.99
CA GLY A 190 -20.54 -12.59 5.10
C GLY A 190 -19.23 -12.39 4.35
N LEU A 191 -19.00 -11.26 3.65
CA LEU A 191 -17.79 -11.02 2.85
C LEU A 191 -16.52 -10.79 3.70
N ASP A 192 -16.65 -10.70 5.01
CA ASP A 192 -15.53 -10.63 5.96
C ASP A 192 -15.32 -11.95 6.73
N ASP A 193 -16.25 -12.90 6.60
CA ASP A 193 -16.12 -14.23 7.18
C ASP A 193 -15.33 -15.15 6.24
N PRO A 194 -14.64 -16.18 6.78
CA PRO A 194 -14.01 -17.23 5.99
C PRO A 194 -14.98 -17.81 4.97
N TRP A 195 -14.50 -18.01 3.74
CA TRP A 195 -15.31 -18.65 2.71
C TRP A 195 -15.54 -20.13 3.06
N ASP A 196 -16.77 -20.59 2.85
CA ASP A 196 -17.25 -21.93 3.15
C ASP A 196 -17.03 -22.93 2.01
N GLY A 197 -16.63 -22.45 0.83
CA GLY A 197 -16.29 -23.29 -0.31
C GLY A 197 -14.91 -23.96 -0.21
N ASP A 198 -14.57 -24.74 -1.23
CA ASP A 198 -13.30 -25.45 -1.31
C ASP A 198 -12.16 -24.50 -1.71
N VAL A 199 -11.47 -23.98 -0.69
CA VAL A 199 -10.32 -23.08 -0.82
C VAL A 199 -9.18 -23.73 -1.61
N SER A 200 -8.88 -25.00 -1.36
CA SER A 200 -7.77 -25.70 -2.02
C SER A 200 -8.07 -25.90 -3.50
N ALA A 201 -9.28 -26.30 -3.85
CA ALA A 201 -9.70 -26.41 -5.25
C ALA A 201 -9.66 -25.05 -5.96
N TRP A 202 -10.17 -23.99 -5.33
CA TRP A 202 -10.19 -22.64 -5.90
C TRP A 202 -8.79 -22.09 -6.24
N LEU A 203 -7.82 -22.34 -5.35
CA LEU A 203 -6.42 -21.95 -5.54
C LEU A 203 -5.73 -22.84 -6.59
N ALA A 204 -5.97 -24.16 -6.55
CA ALA A 204 -5.39 -25.10 -7.51
C ALA A 204 -5.85 -24.84 -8.96
N GLU A 205 -7.13 -24.50 -9.17
CA GLU A 205 -7.67 -24.07 -10.47
C GLU A 205 -6.95 -22.84 -11.06
N ARG A 206 -6.28 -22.07 -10.21
CA ARG A 206 -5.51 -20.87 -10.57
C ARG A 206 -4.00 -21.13 -10.56
N GLY A 207 -3.57 -22.39 -10.48
CA GLY A 207 -2.16 -22.78 -10.47
C GLY A 207 -1.44 -22.55 -9.14
N ILE A 208 -2.17 -22.20 -8.07
CA ILE A 208 -1.59 -21.92 -6.76
C ILE A 208 -1.62 -23.21 -5.92
N LEU A 209 -0.50 -23.93 -5.94
CA LEU A 209 -0.36 -25.21 -5.22
C LEU A 209 0.28 -25.07 -3.83
N LYS A 210 0.90 -23.90 -3.55
CA LYS A 210 1.52 -23.62 -2.26
C LYS A 210 0.45 -23.23 -1.24
N GLU A 211 0.39 -24.00 -0.16
CA GLU A 211 -0.50 -23.71 0.97
C GLU A 211 0.05 -22.58 1.86
N SER A 212 -0.86 -21.81 2.43
CA SER A 212 -0.58 -20.79 3.43
C SER A 212 -1.57 -20.85 4.59
N GLU A 213 -1.10 -20.43 5.78
CA GLU A 213 -1.97 -20.24 6.95
C GLU A 213 -3.09 -19.21 6.71
N PHE A 214 -2.98 -18.37 5.68
CA PHE A 214 -3.98 -17.35 5.32
C PHE A 214 -5.09 -17.87 4.39
N ASP A 215 -4.92 -19.04 3.78
CA ASP A 215 -5.85 -19.57 2.77
C ASP A 215 -7.27 -19.70 3.35
N LYS A 216 -7.44 -20.52 4.38
CA LYS A 216 -8.74 -20.77 5.00
C LYS A 216 -9.34 -19.54 5.72
N PRO A 217 -8.60 -18.77 6.54
CA PRO A 217 -9.19 -17.68 7.31
C PRO A 217 -9.40 -16.38 6.52
N SER A 218 -8.76 -16.18 5.37
CA SER A 218 -8.73 -14.86 4.72
C SER A 218 -9.03 -14.85 3.22
N LEU A 219 -8.95 -15.97 2.51
CA LEU A 219 -9.29 -16.01 1.08
C LEU A 219 -10.78 -15.69 0.88
N GLY A 220 -11.06 -14.83 -0.11
CA GLY A 220 -12.39 -14.33 -0.42
C GLY A 220 -12.86 -13.17 0.45
N THR A 221 -11.98 -12.51 1.20
CA THR A 221 -12.33 -11.37 2.06
C THR A 221 -11.88 -10.03 1.48
N VAL A 222 -12.72 -9.00 1.66
CA VAL A 222 -12.39 -7.61 1.26
C VAL A 222 -11.33 -7.04 2.17
N GLY A 223 -11.59 -7.07 3.48
CA GLY A 223 -10.69 -6.53 4.49
C GLY A 223 -10.89 -5.07 4.85
N ALA A 224 -10.11 -4.63 5.83
CA ALA A 224 -10.17 -3.27 6.38
C ALA A 224 -9.25 -2.27 5.66
N GLY A 225 -9.22 -1.03 6.16
CA GLY A 225 -8.38 0.03 5.62
C GLY A 225 -8.95 0.63 4.35
N ASN A 226 -8.10 0.82 3.33
CA ASN A 226 -8.47 1.39 2.04
C ASN A 226 -9.14 0.37 1.10
N HIS A 227 -9.27 -0.89 1.51
CA HIS A 227 -9.94 -1.92 0.73
C HIS A 227 -11.45 -1.67 0.67
N PHE A 228 -12.05 -2.09 -0.44
CA PHE A 228 -13.47 -2.03 -0.66
C PHE A 228 -13.89 -2.92 -1.84
N ALA A 229 -15.18 -3.20 -1.94
CA ALA A 229 -15.80 -3.67 -3.17
C ALA A 229 -16.95 -2.73 -3.53
N GLU A 230 -16.97 -2.21 -4.76
CA GLU A 230 -17.88 -1.16 -5.17
C GLU A 230 -18.67 -1.54 -6.41
N ILE A 231 -19.99 -1.63 -6.26
CA ILE A 231 -20.91 -1.81 -7.37
C ILE A 231 -21.15 -0.43 -7.97
N CYS A 232 -20.89 -0.27 -9.26
CA CYS A 232 -20.92 1.01 -9.96
C CYS A 232 -21.53 0.87 -11.36
N VAL A 233 -21.81 2.02 -11.97
CA VAL A 233 -22.26 2.15 -13.37
C VAL A 233 -21.41 3.20 -14.07
N VAL A 234 -21.36 3.16 -15.39
CA VAL A 234 -20.77 4.25 -16.18
C VAL A 234 -21.65 5.49 -16.03
N GLU A 235 -21.04 6.58 -15.58
CA GLU A 235 -21.63 7.92 -15.56
C GLU A 235 -21.41 8.62 -16.89
N GLU A 236 -20.17 8.52 -17.40
CA GLU A 236 -19.72 9.21 -18.60
C GLU A 236 -18.69 8.34 -19.31
N VAL A 237 -18.87 8.18 -20.62
CA VAL A 237 -17.84 7.65 -21.52
C VAL A 237 -17.14 8.84 -22.16
N LYS A 238 -15.82 8.90 -22.05
CA LYS A 238 -14.98 9.92 -22.68
C LYS A 238 -14.29 9.44 -23.94
N ASP A 239 -14.08 8.13 -24.06
CA ASP A 239 -13.51 7.52 -25.24
C ASP A 239 -14.22 6.19 -25.56
N ASP A 240 -15.13 6.25 -26.53
CA ASP A 240 -15.97 5.11 -26.90
C ASP A 240 -15.15 3.93 -27.41
N GLU A 241 -14.11 4.18 -28.22
CA GLU A 241 -13.30 3.11 -28.83
C GLU A 241 -12.47 2.37 -27.76
N ALA A 242 -11.87 3.09 -26.82
CA ALA A 242 -11.15 2.50 -25.70
C ALA A 242 -12.06 1.71 -24.77
N CYS A 243 -13.24 2.25 -24.48
CA CYS A 243 -14.25 1.56 -23.68
C CYS A 243 -14.75 0.29 -24.37
N GLU A 244 -15.02 0.33 -25.67
CA GLU A 244 -15.45 -0.84 -26.44
C GLU A 244 -14.40 -1.96 -26.41
N ARG A 245 -13.11 -1.63 -26.57
CA ARG A 245 -12.01 -2.61 -26.50
C ARG A 245 -11.94 -3.38 -25.19
N ILE A 246 -12.25 -2.73 -24.06
CA ILE A 246 -12.27 -3.38 -22.74
C ILE A 246 -13.69 -3.82 -22.32
N GLY A 247 -14.69 -3.65 -23.18
CA GLY A 247 -16.07 -4.04 -22.89
C GLY A 247 -16.76 -3.18 -21.83
N VAL A 248 -16.37 -1.92 -21.68
CA VAL A 248 -17.06 -0.93 -20.84
C VAL A 248 -18.08 -0.18 -21.69
N ARG A 249 -19.33 -0.06 -21.21
CA ARG A 249 -20.42 0.60 -21.93
C ARG A 249 -21.52 1.08 -20.98
N ASN A 250 -22.30 2.04 -21.44
CA ASN A 250 -23.46 2.55 -20.72
C ASN A 250 -24.52 1.46 -20.48
N GLY A 251 -25.28 1.61 -19.40
CA GLY A 251 -26.40 0.71 -19.07
C GLY A 251 -25.99 -0.66 -18.49
N VAL A 252 -24.72 -0.87 -18.19
CA VAL A 252 -24.18 -2.09 -17.57
C VAL A 252 -23.74 -1.80 -16.14
N VAL A 253 -23.90 -2.79 -15.25
CA VAL A 253 -23.43 -2.74 -13.87
C VAL A 253 -22.05 -3.40 -13.77
N TYR A 254 -21.15 -2.71 -13.08
CA TYR A 254 -19.79 -3.16 -12.85
C TYR A 254 -19.51 -3.35 -11.36
N LEU A 255 -18.47 -4.12 -11.06
CA LEU A 255 -17.95 -4.32 -9.73
C LEU A 255 -16.45 -4.00 -9.73
N LEU A 256 -16.04 -3.01 -8.94
CA LEU A 256 -14.65 -2.79 -8.59
C LEU A 256 -14.33 -3.57 -7.32
N VAL A 257 -13.26 -4.37 -7.33
CA VAL A 257 -12.77 -5.09 -6.16
C VAL A 257 -11.36 -4.61 -5.84
N HIS A 258 -11.21 -3.89 -4.72
CA HIS A 258 -9.93 -3.41 -4.21
C HIS A 258 -9.55 -4.20 -2.95
N THR A 259 -8.65 -5.16 -3.10
CA THR A 259 -8.06 -5.93 -2.01
C THR A 259 -6.70 -6.51 -2.43
N GLY A 260 -6.00 -7.12 -1.49
CA GLY A 260 -4.65 -7.64 -1.66
C GLY A 260 -4.46 -9.04 -1.09
N SER A 261 -3.24 -9.32 -0.68
CA SER A 261 -2.81 -10.62 -0.15
C SER A 261 -3.14 -10.83 1.33
N ARG A 262 -3.88 -9.88 1.93
CA ARG A 262 -4.35 -9.95 3.33
C ARG A 262 -3.14 -10.07 4.27
N GLY A 263 -3.08 -11.11 5.10
CA GLY A 263 -1.97 -11.33 6.02
C GLY A 263 -0.70 -11.85 5.34
N LEU A 264 -0.80 -12.46 4.15
CA LEU A 264 0.32 -13.12 3.47
C LEU A 264 1.42 -12.16 3.06
N GLY A 265 1.10 -11.05 2.39
CA GLY A 265 2.09 -10.05 2.01
C GLY A 265 2.80 -9.45 3.24
N LYS A 266 2.07 -9.32 4.35
CA LYS A 266 2.62 -8.80 5.60
C LYS A 266 3.60 -9.79 6.22
N SER A 267 3.27 -11.08 6.27
CA SER A 267 4.16 -12.11 6.83
C SER A 267 5.44 -12.24 6.02
N ILE A 268 5.35 -12.15 4.68
CA ILE A 268 6.52 -12.14 3.78
C ILE A 268 7.43 -10.95 4.09
N LEU A 269 6.87 -9.73 4.15
CA LEU A 269 7.68 -8.55 4.48
C LEU A 269 8.32 -8.66 5.87
N GLU A 270 7.59 -9.16 6.87
CA GLU A 270 8.10 -9.37 8.22
C GLU A 270 9.25 -10.38 8.25
N ALA A 271 9.17 -11.47 7.49
CA ALA A 271 10.24 -12.47 7.37
C ALA A 271 11.51 -11.87 6.77
N HIS A 272 11.40 -11.09 5.70
CA HIS A 272 12.54 -10.42 5.07
C HIS A 272 13.11 -9.26 5.90
N SER A 273 12.34 -8.69 6.84
CA SER A 273 12.72 -7.51 7.61
C SER A 273 13.31 -7.79 9.00
N GLN A 274 13.49 -9.05 9.39
CA GLN A 274 13.87 -9.43 10.77
C GLN A 274 15.25 -8.91 11.19
N ALA A 275 16.27 -9.11 10.35
CA ALA A 275 17.65 -8.72 10.66
C ALA A 275 17.96 -7.27 10.23
N ASN A 276 17.36 -6.83 9.12
CA ASN A 276 17.45 -5.48 8.60
C ASN A 276 16.05 -5.02 8.21
N SER A 277 15.60 -3.90 8.76
CA SER A 277 14.28 -3.36 8.45
C SER A 277 14.10 -2.95 6.99
N ASN A 278 15.16 -2.69 6.23
CA ASN A 278 15.10 -2.32 4.81
C ASN A 278 16.27 -2.97 4.04
N PRO A 279 16.21 -4.29 3.83
CA PRO A 279 17.25 -5.00 3.10
C PRO A 279 17.22 -4.58 1.63
N PHE A 280 18.41 -4.45 1.04
CA PHE A 280 18.60 -4.30 -0.40
C PHE A 280 19.04 -5.64 -0.97
N TYR A 281 18.33 -6.16 -1.96
CA TYR A 281 18.68 -7.37 -2.67
C TYR A 281 19.17 -7.01 -4.08
N PRO A 282 20.48 -6.98 -4.32
CA PRO A 282 21.02 -6.61 -5.63
C PRO A 282 20.66 -7.65 -6.70
N GLU A 283 20.69 -7.24 -7.96
CA GLU A 283 20.50 -8.14 -9.10
C GLU A 283 21.40 -9.39 -9.00
N GLY A 284 20.82 -10.56 -9.21
CA GLY A 284 21.52 -11.84 -9.17
C GLY A 284 21.80 -12.41 -7.76
N SER A 285 21.38 -11.74 -6.68
CA SER A 285 21.52 -12.30 -5.34
C SER A 285 20.52 -13.45 -5.09
N PRO A 286 20.89 -14.48 -4.30
CA PRO A 286 19.95 -15.54 -3.92
C PRO A 286 18.71 -15.03 -3.19
N GLU A 287 18.88 -14.01 -2.34
CA GLU A 287 17.81 -13.37 -1.57
C GLU A 287 16.79 -12.69 -2.49
N LEU A 288 17.25 -12.10 -3.60
CA LEU A 288 16.37 -11.52 -4.61
C LEU A 288 15.47 -12.61 -5.22
N SER A 289 16.05 -13.73 -5.65
CA SER A 289 15.28 -14.84 -6.24
C SER A 289 14.24 -15.40 -5.27
N THR A 290 14.63 -15.64 -4.01
CA THR A 290 13.69 -16.09 -2.97
C THR A 290 12.58 -15.06 -2.74
N TYR A 291 12.93 -13.77 -2.63
CA TYR A 291 11.92 -12.74 -2.44
C TYR A 291 10.94 -12.66 -3.61
N LEU A 292 11.43 -12.75 -4.85
CA LEU A 292 10.58 -12.69 -6.05
C LEU A 292 9.61 -13.86 -6.14
N GLU A 293 10.03 -15.09 -5.77
CA GLU A 293 9.13 -16.24 -5.70
C GLU A 293 8.00 -16.02 -4.68
N GLU A 294 8.32 -15.47 -3.51
CA GLU A 294 7.32 -15.16 -2.47
C GLU A 294 6.43 -13.98 -2.85
N HIS A 295 7.00 -12.95 -3.47
CA HIS A 295 6.28 -11.82 -4.04
C HIS A 295 5.25 -12.28 -5.08
N ASP A 296 5.68 -13.06 -6.07
CA ASP A 296 4.82 -13.52 -7.16
C ASP A 296 3.72 -14.44 -6.64
N TYR A 297 4.04 -15.30 -5.66
CA TYR A 297 3.05 -16.08 -4.93
C TYR A 297 1.99 -15.19 -4.26
N ALA A 298 2.39 -14.14 -3.54
CA ALA A 298 1.47 -13.22 -2.89
C ALA A 298 0.61 -12.44 -3.89
N VAL A 299 1.18 -12.04 -5.04
CA VAL A 299 0.44 -11.38 -6.13
C VAL A 299 -0.61 -12.34 -6.72
N GLN A 300 -0.25 -13.59 -7.01
CA GLN A 300 -1.19 -14.60 -7.52
C GLN A 300 -2.31 -14.89 -6.52
N TRP A 301 -1.97 -15.04 -5.24
CA TRP A 301 -2.94 -15.23 -4.17
C TRP A 301 -3.90 -14.03 -4.08
N ALA A 302 -3.39 -12.80 -4.20
CA ALA A 302 -4.22 -11.59 -4.17
C ALA A 302 -5.19 -11.51 -5.36
N VAL A 303 -4.76 -11.91 -6.56
CA VAL A 303 -5.64 -12.05 -7.74
C VAL A 303 -6.75 -13.07 -7.47
N ALA A 304 -6.39 -14.25 -6.95
CA ALA A 304 -7.37 -15.28 -6.59
C ALA A 304 -8.37 -14.81 -5.53
N ASN A 305 -7.91 -13.97 -4.59
CA ASN A 305 -8.75 -13.34 -3.58
C ASN A 305 -9.72 -12.33 -4.20
N ARG A 306 -9.27 -11.47 -5.12
CA ARG A 306 -10.14 -10.51 -5.85
C ARG A 306 -11.24 -11.24 -6.61
N ASP A 307 -10.88 -12.30 -7.33
CA ASP A 307 -11.83 -13.15 -8.06
C ASP A 307 -12.87 -13.78 -7.13
N LEU A 308 -12.43 -14.27 -5.96
CA LEU A 308 -13.34 -14.92 -5.02
C LEU A 308 -14.29 -13.91 -4.38
N VAL A 309 -13.79 -12.71 -4.05
CA VAL A 309 -14.66 -11.61 -3.58
C VAL A 309 -15.71 -11.27 -4.64
N ALA A 310 -15.34 -11.18 -5.92
CA ALA A 310 -16.28 -10.93 -7.01
C ALA A 310 -17.35 -12.03 -7.12
N TYR A 311 -16.93 -13.29 -7.06
CA TYR A 311 -17.83 -14.46 -7.04
C TYR A 311 -18.80 -14.43 -5.85
N ARG A 312 -18.31 -14.16 -4.64
CA ARG A 312 -19.14 -14.07 -3.42
C ARG A 312 -20.13 -12.92 -3.49
N ILE A 313 -19.75 -11.79 -4.08
CA ILE A 313 -20.68 -10.66 -4.31
C ILE A 313 -21.75 -11.04 -5.32
N ALA A 314 -21.41 -11.70 -6.43
CA ALA A 314 -22.41 -12.19 -7.38
C ALA A 314 -23.41 -13.15 -6.72
N SER A 315 -22.92 -14.03 -5.85
CA SER A 315 -23.76 -14.92 -5.01
C SER A 315 -24.71 -14.13 -4.10
N CYS A 316 -24.21 -13.12 -3.36
CA CYS A 316 -25.05 -12.27 -2.51
C CYS A 316 -26.17 -11.57 -3.29
N LEU A 317 -25.93 -11.25 -4.57
CA LEU A 317 -26.90 -10.59 -5.43
C LEU A 317 -27.90 -11.55 -6.07
N GLY A 318 -27.68 -12.87 -5.96
CA GLY A 318 -28.47 -13.91 -6.62
C GLY A 318 -28.25 -13.94 -8.13
N LEU A 319 -27.03 -13.65 -8.58
CA LEU A 319 -26.66 -13.75 -10.00
C LEU A 319 -26.18 -15.18 -10.27
N THR A 320 -27.12 -16.07 -10.57
CA THR A 320 -26.88 -17.51 -10.81
C THR A 320 -27.12 -17.89 -12.26
N LEU A 321 -26.51 -18.99 -12.71
CA LEU A 321 -26.92 -19.62 -13.96
C LEU A 321 -28.31 -20.22 -13.73
N GLU A 322 -29.29 -19.87 -14.57
CA GLU A 322 -30.49 -20.69 -14.71
C GLU A 322 -30.10 -21.86 -15.61
N ASP A 323 -29.98 -23.07 -15.04
CA ASP A 323 -29.90 -24.28 -15.84
C ASP A 323 -31.25 -24.41 -16.58
N ASN A 324 -31.23 -24.24 -17.90
CA ASN A 324 -32.42 -24.39 -18.76
C ASN A 324 -32.83 -25.87 -18.97
N ASP A 325 -32.30 -26.81 -18.18
CA ASP A 325 -32.74 -28.20 -18.20
C ASP A 325 -33.80 -28.42 -17.10
N GLU A 326 -35.04 -28.69 -17.52
CA GLU A 326 -36.18 -29.00 -16.64
C GLU A 326 -36.03 -30.34 -15.89
N THR A 327 -34.83 -30.91 -15.81
CA THR A 327 -34.57 -32.19 -15.16
C THR A 327 -33.53 -32.04 -14.06
N GLU A 328 -34.01 -32.25 -12.84
CA GLU A 328 -33.29 -32.43 -11.58
C GLU A 328 -32.85 -31.14 -10.86
N HIS A 329 -33.12 -31.12 -9.55
CA HIS A 329 -32.78 -30.07 -8.60
C HIS A 329 -31.25 -29.88 -8.49
N THR A 330 -30.62 -29.22 -9.45
CA THR A 330 -29.23 -28.79 -9.36
C THR A 330 -29.14 -27.49 -8.53
N GLU A 331 -28.22 -27.46 -7.58
CA GLU A 331 -27.95 -26.28 -6.75
C GLU A 331 -27.56 -25.10 -7.66
N SER A 332 -28.31 -24.00 -7.61
CA SER A 332 -28.03 -22.80 -8.39
C SER A 332 -26.63 -22.25 -8.05
N ARG A 333 -25.68 -22.37 -8.97
CA ARG A 333 -24.31 -21.85 -8.80
C ARG A 333 -24.23 -20.38 -9.23
N PRO A 334 -23.59 -19.49 -8.44
CA PRO A 334 -23.32 -18.12 -8.86
C PRO A 334 -22.53 -18.07 -10.18
N ILE A 335 -22.88 -17.13 -11.05
CA ILE A 335 -22.11 -16.83 -12.26
C ILE A 335 -20.83 -16.14 -11.84
N MET A 336 -19.67 -16.66 -12.26
CA MET A 336 -18.40 -15.94 -12.14
C MET A 336 -18.48 -14.64 -12.97
N PRO A 337 -18.34 -13.46 -12.36
CA PRO A 337 -18.33 -12.21 -13.11
C PRO A 337 -17.19 -12.18 -14.14
N GLU A 338 -17.47 -11.62 -15.32
CA GLU A 338 -16.47 -11.44 -16.38
C GLU A 338 -15.47 -10.39 -15.94
N LYS A 339 -14.20 -10.78 -15.76
CA LYS A 339 -13.10 -9.89 -15.40
C LYS A 339 -12.63 -9.12 -16.62
N LEU A 340 -12.74 -7.80 -16.58
CA LEU A 340 -12.35 -6.91 -17.68
C LEU A 340 -10.95 -6.34 -17.49
N VAL A 341 -10.60 -6.01 -16.25
CA VAL A 341 -9.33 -5.39 -15.87
C VAL A 341 -8.91 -5.92 -14.51
N ASP A 342 -7.61 -6.13 -14.30
CA ASP A 342 -7.03 -6.49 -13.00
C ASP A 342 -5.61 -5.94 -12.90
N VAL A 343 -5.40 -5.02 -11.96
CA VAL A 343 -4.17 -4.25 -11.84
C VAL A 343 -3.66 -4.29 -10.42
N THR A 344 -2.44 -4.77 -10.23
CA THR A 344 -1.73 -4.76 -8.94
C THR A 344 -0.94 -3.46 -8.79
N HIS A 345 -1.19 -2.71 -7.70
CA HIS A 345 -0.54 -1.41 -7.45
C HIS A 345 0.46 -1.41 -6.28
N ASN A 346 0.66 -2.57 -5.65
CA ASN A 346 1.77 -2.85 -4.74
C ASN A 346 2.54 -4.06 -5.25
N SER A 347 3.58 -3.83 -6.03
CA SER A 347 4.40 -4.89 -6.63
C SER A 347 5.79 -4.38 -7.02
N VAL A 348 6.66 -5.30 -7.42
CA VAL A 348 7.90 -4.98 -8.13
C VAL A 348 7.96 -5.75 -9.44
N THR A 349 8.35 -5.08 -10.53
CA THR A 349 8.49 -5.69 -11.85
C THR A 349 9.67 -5.06 -12.59
N ARG A 350 10.19 -5.75 -13.60
CA ARG A 350 11.34 -5.30 -14.38
C ARG A 350 10.90 -4.43 -15.56
N HIS A 351 11.53 -3.27 -15.75
CA HIS A 351 11.29 -2.39 -16.88
C HIS A 351 12.58 -1.74 -17.38
N THR A 352 12.60 -1.43 -18.68
CA THR A 352 13.68 -0.67 -19.29
C THR A 352 13.36 0.83 -19.21
N LEU A 353 14.29 1.62 -18.65
CA LEU A 353 14.12 3.06 -18.40
C LEU A 353 15.40 3.83 -18.75
N SER A 354 15.23 5.02 -19.31
CA SER A 354 16.31 6.00 -19.53
C SER A 354 16.30 7.01 -18.38
N VAL A 355 17.44 7.15 -17.69
CA VAL A 355 17.59 8.02 -16.52
C VAL A 355 18.53 9.18 -16.89
N GLY A 356 17.98 10.40 -17.01
CA GLY A 356 18.74 11.54 -17.53
C GLY A 356 19.18 11.31 -18.98
N ASP A 357 20.41 11.68 -19.30
CA ASP A 357 21.00 11.46 -20.63
C ASP A 357 21.66 10.07 -20.78
N GLN A 358 21.38 9.13 -19.87
CA GLN A 358 21.96 7.79 -19.92
C GLN A 358 21.21 6.87 -20.88
N GLU A 359 21.92 5.87 -21.40
CA GLU A 359 21.30 4.78 -22.13
C GLU A 359 20.26 4.06 -21.27
N ALA A 360 19.26 3.50 -21.95
CA ALA A 360 18.19 2.77 -21.31
C ALA A 360 18.72 1.53 -20.58
N GLN A 361 18.29 1.34 -19.35
CA GLN A 361 18.76 0.29 -18.45
C GLN A 361 17.59 -0.53 -17.93
N ASP A 362 17.80 -1.82 -17.75
CA ASP A 362 16.85 -2.69 -17.06
C ASP A 362 16.90 -2.45 -15.56
N LEU A 363 15.77 -2.04 -14.99
CA LEU A 363 15.61 -1.71 -13.59
C LEU A 363 14.41 -2.42 -12.97
N TRP A 364 14.46 -2.64 -11.66
CA TRP A 364 13.31 -3.06 -10.86
C TRP A 364 12.49 -1.84 -10.46
N VAL A 365 11.25 -1.77 -10.94
CA VAL A 365 10.29 -0.72 -10.61
C VAL A 365 9.42 -1.20 -9.45
N HIS A 366 9.65 -0.63 -8.27
CA HIS A 366 8.84 -0.81 -7.09
C HIS A 366 7.64 0.12 -7.16
N ARG A 367 6.44 -0.43 -7.06
CA ARG A 367 5.20 0.33 -6.98
C ARG A 367 4.59 0.17 -5.61
N LYS A 368 4.20 1.30 -5.02
CA LYS A 368 3.44 1.33 -3.77
C LYS A 368 2.35 2.37 -3.86
N GLY A 369 1.12 1.89 -4.06
CA GLY A 369 0.02 2.73 -4.49
C GLY A 369 0.29 3.34 -5.87
N ALA A 370 0.87 2.58 -6.80
CA ALA A 370 1.01 3.01 -8.19
C ALA A 370 0.68 1.84 -9.10
N ALA A 371 -0.17 2.04 -10.10
CA ALA A 371 -0.56 1.01 -11.06
C ALA A 371 0.48 0.89 -12.19
N PRO A 372 0.78 -0.30 -12.74
CA PRO A 372 1.52 -0.42 -13.99
C PRO A 372 0.81 0.30 -15.15
N ALA A 373 1.58 0.99 -15.99
CA ALA A 373 1.10 1.72 -17.17
C ALA A 373 1.17 0.88 -18.46
N ASP A 374 1.65 -0.37 -18.38
CA ASP A 374 1.89 -1.26 -19.51
C ASP A 374 1.01 -2.52 -19.49
N MET A 375 0.08 -2.60 -18.54
CA MET A 375 -0.87 -3.71 -18.38
C MET A 375 -2.29 -3.38 -18.86
N GLY A 376 -2.42 -2.40 -19.75
CA GLY A 376 -3.69 -1.91 -20.26
C GLY A 376 -4.32 -0.84 -19.37
N VAL A 377 -5.66 -0.81 -19.32
CA VAL A 377 -6.41 0.21 -18.58
C VAL A 377 -6.23 0.03 -17.07
N ALA A 378 -6.03 1.12 -16.34
CA ALA A 378 -5.89 1.13 -14.88
C ALA A 378 -7.11 1.78 -14.20
N PRO A 379 -7.79 1.11 -13.24
CA PRO A 379 -8.78 1.75 -12.41
C PRO A 379 -8.12 2.75 -11.43
N CYS A 380 -8.70 3.94 -11.32
CA CYS A 380 -8.29 4.98 -10.39
C CYS A 380 -9.51 5.46 -9.58
N PRO A 381 -9.87 4.73 -8.51
CA PRO A 381 -10.98 5.10 -7.64
C PRO A 381 -10.73 6.40 -6.88
N GLY A 382 -11.81 7.15 -6.69
CA GLY A 382 -11.81 8.27 -5.76
C GLY A 382 -11.94 7.81 -4.31
N SER A 383 -12.70 8.58 -3.55
CA SER A 383 -13.09 8.22 -2.19
C SER A 383 -14.49 7.61 -2.15
N ARG A 384 -14.88 7.08 -0.99
CA ARG A 384 -16.24 6.59 -0.76
C ARG A 384 -17.27 7.70 -0.96
N GLY A 385 -18.04 7.64 -2.05
CA GLY A 385 -18.99 8.69 -2.41
C GLY A 385 -18.44 9.74 -3.38
N ASP A 386 -17.31 9.45 -4.00
CA ASP A 386 -16.79 10.13 -5.18
C ASP A 386 -16.88 9.19 -6.40
N PHE A 387 -16.55 9.69 -7.58
CA PHE A 387 -16.44 8.88 -8.79
C PHE A 387 -15.15 8.06 -8.80
N SER A 388 -15.15 7.02 -9.63
CA SER A 388 -13.95 6.26 -10.00
C SER A 388 -13.65 6.48 -11.48
N TRP A 389 -12.38 6.45 -11.87
CA TRP A 389 -11.96 6.61 -13.26
C TRP A 389 -11.36 5.33 -13.83
N LEU A 390 -11.51 5.15 -15.14
CA LEU A 390 -10.69 4.21 -15.92
C LEU A 390 -9.67 5.01 -16.72
N LEU A 391 -8.40 4.69 -16.52
CA LEU A 391 -7.27 5.40 -17.12
C LEU A 391 -6.65 4.55 -18.22
N GLN A 392 -6.58 5.08 -19.44
CA GLN A 392 -5.81 4.51 -20.52
C GLN A 392 -4.40 5.11 -20.48
N PRO A 393 -3.35 4.32 -20.24
CA PRO A 393 -1.97 4.79 -20.36
C PRO A 393 -1.67 5.35 -21.75
N VAL A 394 -0.86 6.41 -21.79
CA VAL A 394 -0.30 7.01 -23.01
C VAL A 394 1.18 7.36 -22.78
N GLY A 395 1.89 7.66 -23.87
CA GLY A 395 3.33 7.87 -23.83
C GLY A 395 4.12 6.55 -23.86
N ASP A 396 5.44 6.66 -23.69
CA ASP A 396 6.37 5.52 -23.73
C ASP A 396 6.65 4.90 -22.35
N GLY A 397 6.07 5.47 -21.28
CA GLY A 397 6.25 5.04 -19.91
C GLY A 397 7.52 5.55 -19.24
N ASN A 398 8.45 6.20 -19.95
CA ASN A 398 9.72 6.60 -19.36
C ASN A 398 9.55 7.73 -18.33
N ASP A 399 8.61 8.64 -18.56
CA ASP A 399 8.38 9.80 -17.69
C ASP A 399 7.77 9.48 -16.34
N ASN A 400 6.98 8.41 -16.29
CA ASN A 400 6.24 7.95 -15.13
C ASN A 400 6.75 6.61 -14.60
N ALA A 401 7.96 6.20 -15.00
CA ALA A 401 8.54 4.90 -14.65
C ALA A 401 7.55 3.73 -14.85
N HIS A 402 6.88 3.71 -16.02
CA HIS A 402 5.85 2.77 -16.42
C HIS A 402 4.73 2.62 -15.37
N SER A 403 4.32 3.73 -14.75
CA SER A 403 3.38 3.72 -13.63
C SER A 403 2.35 4.85 -13.64
N LEU A 404 1.15 4.60 -13.09
CA LEU A 404 0.07 5.57 -12.95
C LEU A 404 -0.37 5.67 -11.49
N ALA A 405 -1.13 6.72 -11.16
CA ALA A 405 -1.85 6.79 -9.89
C ALA A 405 -2.82 5.60 -9.75
N HIS A 406 -3.04 5.15 -8.52
CA HIS A 406 -3.96 4.04 -8.21
C HIS A 406 -5.28 4.51 -7.59
N GLY A 407 -5.41 5.80 -7.30
CA GLY A 407 -6.62 6.39 -6.73
C GLY A 407 -6.44 7.86 -6.37
N ALA A 408 -7.31 8.41 -5.54
CA ALA A 408 -7.23 9.81 -5.12
C ALA A 408 -6.03 10.15 -4.20
N GLY A 409 -5.53 9.17 -3.45
CA GLY A 409 -4.53 9.41 -2.39
C GLY A 409 -5.10 10.15 -1.17
N ARG A 410 -4.47 9.97 -0.01
CA ARG A 410 -4.97 10.59 1.23
C ARG A 410 -4.53 12.05 1.34
N LEU A 411 -5.47 12.92 1.69
CA LEU A 411 -5.21 14.30 2.11
C LEU A 411 -4.88 14.38 3.61
N HIS A 412 -5.46 13.48 4.40
CA HIS A 412 -5.27 13.44 5.85
C HIS A 412 -4.84 12.05 6.35
N PRO A 413 -3.91 11.97 7.31
CA PRO A 413 -3.49 10.70 7.88
C PRO A 413 -4.64 10.04 8.66
N ARG A 414 -4.57 8.71 8.80
CA ARG A 414 -5.53 7.98 9.65
C ARG A 414 -5.44 8.49 11.08
N GLY A 415 -6.60 8.64 11.72
CA GLY A 415 -6.71 9.18 13.07
C GLY A 415 -6.54 10.69 13.21
N ALA A 416 -6.44 11.46 12.11
CA ALA A 416 -6.38 12.91 12.15
C ALA A 416 -7.57 13.51 12.93
N ALA A 417 -7.26 14.35 13.94
CA ALA A 417 -8.27 14.95 14.81
C ALA A 417 -9.26 15.83 14.04
N THR A 418 -8.84 16.43 12.92
CA THR A 418 -9.67 17.25 12.02
C THR A 418 -10.84 16.49 11.41
N LEU A 419 -10.72 15.15 11.29
CA LEU A 419 -11.77 14.27 10.78
C LEU A 419 -12.68 13.73 11.89
N ARG A 420 -12.31 13.87 13.18
CA ARG A 420 -13.08 13.34 14.32
C ARG A 420 -14.23 14.29 14.69
N LYS A 421 -15.22 14.35 13.80
CA LYS A 421 -16.51 15.04 14.01
C LYS A 421 -17.59 13.99 14.32
N ASN A 422 -18.73 14.07 13.65
CA ASN A 422 -19.76 13.04 13.63
C ASN A 422 -19.34 11.82 12.78
N ILE A 423 -19.93 10.66 13.11
CA ILE A 423 -19.88 9.47 12.24
C ILE A 423 -20.75 9.78 11.02
N PRO A 424 -20.22 9.70 9.78
CA PRO A 424 -21.01 9.93 8.59
C PRO A 424 -22.14 8.92 8.45
N GLY A 425 -23.24 9.31 7.78
CA GLY A 425 -24.28 8.37 7.37
C GLY A 425 -23.80 7.34 6.35
N SER A 426 -24.62 6.32 6.09
CA SER A 426 -24.34 5.30 5.06
C SER A 426 -24.57 5.83 3.65
N THR A 427 -25.52 6.74 3.45
CA THR A 427 -25.80 7.35 2.16
C THR A 427 -24.81 8.48 1.85
N THR A 428 -24.24 8.48 0.64
CA THR A 428 -23.29 9.49 0.16
C THR A 428 -23.99 10.65 -0.56
N SER A 429 -23.23 11.71 -0.89
CA SER A 429 -23.72 12.83 -1.71
C SER A 429 -24.12 12.41 -3.13
N LEU A 430 -23.58 11.29 -3.64
CA LEU A 430 -23.95 10.73 -4.95
C LEU A 430 -25.16 9.78 -4.87
N GLY A 431 -25.80 9.66 -3.69
CA GLY A 431 -26.92 8.76 -3.46
C GLY A 431 -26.55 7.27 -3.38
N SER A 432 -25.26 6.95 -3.31
CA SER A 432 -24.78 5.58 -3.09
C SER A 432 -24.88 5.19 -1.62
N GLU A 433 -24.97 3.88 -1.35
CA GLU A 433 -24.97 3.34 0.02
C GLU A 433 -23.63 2.75 0.41
N VAL A 434 -23.31 2.82 1.69
CA VAL A 434 -22.07 2.31 2.25
C VAL A 434 -22.36 1.23 3.26
N VAL A 435 -21.80 0.04 3.02
CA VAL A 435 -21.85 -1.07 3.96
C VAL A 435 -20.57 -1.05 4.80
N CYS A 436 -20.67 -0.44 5.99
CA CYS A 436 -19.58 -0.37 6.96
C CYS A 436 -20.16 -0.35 8.39
N THR A 437 -19.96 -1.42 9.16
CA THR A 437 -20.38 -1.46 10.59
C THR A 437 -19.31 -0.92 11.54
N ASP A 438 -18.07 -0.76 11.07
CA ASP A 438 -16.99 -0.16 11.83
C ASP A 438 -17.09 1.38 11.78
N SER A 439 -17.39 1.97 12.94
CA SER A 439 -17.52 3.42 13.08
C SER A 439 -16.19 4.16 12.94
N ALA A 440 -15.07 3.57 13.37
CA ALA A 440 -13.75 4.16 13.20
C ALA A 440 -13.39 4.20 11.71
N LEU A 441 -13.63 3.10 10.99
CA LEU A 441 -13.39 3.05 9.55
C LEU A 441 -14.27 4.04 8.78
N MET A 442 -15.54 4.21 9.19
CA MET A 442 -16.42 5.24 8.61
C MET A 442 -15.86 6.67 8.74
N ILE A 443 -15.15 6.95 9.84
CA ILE A 443 -14.50 8.24 10.07
C ILE A 443 -13.21 8.34 9.25
N GLU A 444 -12.38 7.30 9.28
CA GLU A 444 -11.06 7.28 8.62
C GLU A 444 -11.14 7.32 7.09
N GLU A 445 -12.22 6.79 6.53
CA GLU A 445 -12.40 6.58 5.09
C GLU A 445 -13.55 7.45 4.54
N ARG A 446 -13.81 8.60 5.19
CA ARG A 446 -14.75 9.62 4.70
C ARG A 446 -14.17 10.37 3.48
N PRO A 447 -15.01 10.94 2.60
CA PRO A 447 -14.54 11.66 1.42
C PRO A 447 -13.46 12.71 1.69
N GLU A 448 -13.62 13.49 2.76
CA GLU A 448 -12.73 14.59 3.11
C GLU A 448 -11.33 14.12 3.55
N ALA A 449 -11.14 12.83 3.78
CA ALA A 449 -9.83 12.26 4.07
C ALA A 449 -8.94 12.11 2.83
N TYR A 450 -9.51 12.27 1.63
CA TYR A 450 -8.87 12.05 0.33
C TYR A 450 -8.78 13.33 -0.49
N LYS A 451 -7.87 13.34 -1.46
CA LYS A 451 -7.84 14.38 -2.49
C LYS A 451 -9.03 14.18 -3.45
N GLY A 452 -9.31 15.16 -4.30
CA GLY A 452 -10.26 14.97 -5.40
C GLY A 452 -9.63 14.14 -6.51
N VAL A 453 -10.27 13.02 -6.88
CA VAL A 453 -9.72 12.13 -7.93
C VAL A 453 -9.63 12.82 -9.29
N GLN A 454 -10.49 13.80 -9.56
CA GLN A 454 -10.46 14.57 -10.81
C GLN A 454 -9.09 15.24 -11.02
N ALA A 455 -8.55 15.90 -9.99
CA ALA A 455 -7.23 16.55 -10.08
C ALA A 455 -6.10 15.56 -10.37
N VAL A 456 -6.21 14.31 -9.86
CA VAL A 456 -5.26 13.23 -10.16
C VAL A 456 -5.31 12.86 -11.64
N VAL A 457 -6.52 12.75 -12.21
CA VAL A 457 -6.68 12.47 -13.64
C VAL A 457 -6.16 13.63 -14.49
N ASP A 458 -6.50 14.87 -14.12
CA ASP A 458 -6.11 16.07 -14.85
C ASP A 458 -4.57 16.21 -14.90
N ASP A 459 -3.87 15.90 -13.80
CA ASP A 459 -2.40 15.88 -13.76
C ASP A 459 -1.78 14.83 -14.69
N LEU A 460 -2.35 13.62 -14.72
CA LEU A 460 -1.87 12.55 -15.62
C LEU A 460 -2.12 12.87 -17.09
N GLU A 461 -3.26 13.50 -17.41
CA GLU A 461 -3.61 13.96 -18.75
C GLU A 461 -2.67 15.08 -19.20
N LYS A 462 -2.45 16.08 -18.35
CA LYS A 462 -1.57 17.21 -18.62
C LYS A 462 -0.13 16.76 -18.83
N ARG A 463 0.34 15.77 -18.05
CA ARG A 463 1.68 15.19 -18.20
C ARG A 463 1.80 14.25 -19.39
N GLY A 464 0.69 13.84 -20.00
CA GLY A 464 0.70 12.88 -21.11
C GLY A 464 1.06 11.46 -20.68
N CYS A 465 0.73 11.07 -19.44
CA CYS A 465 0.96 9.72 -18.91
C CYS A 465 -0.27 8.82 -19.04
N ALA A 466 -1.47 9.39 -18.94
CA ALA A 466 -2.71 8.67 -19.13
C ALA A 466 -3.85 9.60 -19.56
N ARG A 467 -4.96 9.02 -20.00
CA ARG A 467 -6.22 9.70 -20.30
C ARG A 467 -7.37 9.00 -19.61
N GLY A 468 -8.30 9.76 -19.04
CA GLY A 468 -9.54 9.21 -18.50
C GLY A 468 -10.48 8.79 -19.62
N ILE A 469 -10.79 7.50 -19.74
CA ILE A 469 -11.67 6.96 -20.80
C ILE A 469 -13.12 6.78 -20.35
N ALA A 470 -13.35 6.57 -19.06
CA ALA A 470 -14.68 6.51 -18.47
C ALA A 470 -14.67 6.97 -17.02
N LYS A 471 -15.81 7.54 -16.62
CA LYS A 471 -16.13 7.89 -15.24
C LYS A 471 -17.21 6.94 -14.73
N LEU A 472 -16.97 6.35 -13.57
CA LEU A 472 -17.83 5.38 -12.92
C LEU A 472 -18.47 6.02 -11.68
N ARG A 473 -19.79 5.91 -11.56
CA ARG A 473 -20.54 6.38 -10.39
C ARG A 473 -20.87 5.21 -9.46
N PRO A 474 -20.59 5.32 -8.15
CA PRO A 474 -20.91 4.27 -7.19
C PRO A 474 -22.42 4.12 -7.00
N ILE A 475 -22.85 2.88 -6.74
CA ILE A 475 -24.20 2.51 -6.27
C ILE A 475 -24.10 2.02 -4.83
N VAL A 476 -23.20 1.06 -4.56
CA VAL A 476 -22.92 0.57 -3.21
C VAL A 476 -21.43 0.34 -3.03
N THR A 477 -20.86 0.86 -1.96
CA THR A 477 -19.48 0.60 -1.54
C THR A 477 -19.50 -0.28 -0.28
N TYR A 478 -19.02 -1.52 -0.40
CA TYR A 478 -18.80 -2.43 0.72
C TYR A 478 -17.39 -2.24 1.28
N LYS A 479 -17.28 -2.06 2.60
CA LYS A 479 -15.99 -2.04 3.30
C LYS A 479 -15.89 -3.20 4.30
N VAL A 480 -16.72 -3.17 5.34
CA VAL A 480 -16.71 -4.20 6.39
C VAL A 480 -18.09 -4.36 6.99
N ARG A 481 -18.50 -5.59 7.27
CA ARG A 481 -19.75 -5.89 7.96
C ARG A 481 -19.54 -6.97 8.99
N SER A 482 -19.53 -6.57 10.25
CA SER A 482 -19.64 -7.48 11.38
C SER A 482 -21.08 -7.96 11.49
N GLU A 483 -21.32 -9.23 11.21
CA GLU A 483 -22.57 -9.87 11.58
C GLU A 483 -22.56 -10.04 13.11
N VAL A 484 -23.21 -9.13 13.84
CA VAL A 484 -23.53 -9.41 15.23
C VAL A 484 -24.49 -10.58 15.20
N THR A 485 -24.03 -11.76 15.59
CA THR A 485 -24.92 -12.87 15.95
C THR A 485 -25.81 -12.33 17.06
N LYS A 486 -27.04 -11.93 16.71
CA LYS A 486 -28.10 -11.77 17.70
C LYS A 486 -28.32 -13.17 18.28
N LYS A 487 -27.62 -13.46 19.37
CA LYS A 487 -27.93 -14.59 20.24
C LYS A 487 -29.32 -14.41 20.84
#